data_AF-A0A968P8E1-F1
#
_entry.id   AF-A0A968P8E1-F1
#
_cell.length_a   1.000
_cell.length_b   1.000
_cell.length_c   1.000
_cell.angle_alpha   90.00
_cell.angle_beta   90.00
_cell.angle_gamma   90.00
#
_symmetry.space_group_name_H-M   'P 1'
#
loop_
_entity.id
_entity.type
_entity.pdbx_description
1 polymer ?
#
loop_
_entity_poly.entity_id
_entity_poly.type
_entity_poly.pdbx_seq_one_letter_code
_entity_poly.pdbx_strand_id
1 'polypeptide(L)'
;APAPASRFVGWRSGGAKSPVFEGYRGLRFDADGQLEEIFGDHAPMPGEVTAEPAITKEEAFAAAFAHVAALPLKRRCARLVLFYHHPRLRLGWDLELSLARGEDQIQVIVDAAENPGEILYCRSLLATAVHAWVYRTNPGESERVEIEWPRDWVDGDALRGNNARCHFANATSSLRGEPSATGVRFAPAEPLGEEQWVVNAFGWANELHDFFAARGFGESEGNLQKRTAEKKAAAATSSW
;
A
#
# COMPACT_ATOMS: atom_id res chain seq x y z
N ALA A 1 34.83 21.34 1.22
CA ALA A 1 34.60 20.40 2.34
C ALA A 1 33.20 19.83 2.18
N PRO A 2 32.96 18.53 2.36
CA PRO A 2 31.60 17.99 2.34
C PRO A 2 30.80 18.61 3.50
N ALA A 3 29.54 18.94 3.24
CA ALA A 3 28.63 19.44 4.28
C ALA A 3 28.44 18.35 5.36
N PRO A 4 28.38 18.72 6.64
CA PRO A 4 28.19 17.74 7.70
C PRO A 4 26.79 17.11 7.62
N ALA A 5 26.71 15.81 7.93
CA ALA A 5 25.49 15.03 7.85
C ALA A 5 24.53 15.38 9.02
N SER A 6 23.34 15.87 8.68
CA SER A 6 22.24 16.10 9.63
C SER A 6 21.61 14.79 10.10
N ARG A 7 21.19 14.72 11.37
CA ARG A 7 20.50 13.56 11.96
C ARG A 7 19.03 13.85 12.21
N PHE A 8 18.18 12.86 11.95
CA PHE A 8 16.74 12.92 12.13
C PHE A 8 16.30 12.01 13.29
N VAL A 9 15.47 12.55 14.20
CA VAL A 9 14.87 11.78 15.28
C VAL A 9 13.37 12.02 15.27
N GLY A 10 12.59 10.94 15.09
CA GLY A 10 11.13 10.97 15.22
C GLY A 10 10.72 10.46 16.61
N TRP A 11 9.78 11.15 17.27
CA TRP A 11 9.23 10.73 18.55
C TRP A 11 7.71 10.74 18.55
N ARG A 12 7.08 9.78 19.24
CA ARG A 12 5.64 9.76 19.51
C ARG A 12 5.40 10.17 20.96
N SER A 13 4.52 11.16 21.15
CA SER A 13 4.11 11.63 22.48
C SER A 13 3.37 10.54 23.26
N GLY A 14 4.00 10.02 24.32
CA GLY A 14 3.45 8.98 25.21
C GLY A 14 3.02 9.49 26.59
N GLY A 15 2.65 10.77 26.74
CA GLY A 15 2.53 11.45 28.04
C GLY A 15 1.16 11.43 28.74
N ALA A 16 0.08 10.96 28.10
CA ALA A 16 -1.25 10.88 28.73
C ALA A 16 -1.86 9.49 28.48
N LYS A 17 -2.81 9.07 29.34
CA LYS A 17 -3.52 7.77 29.24
C LYS A 17 -4.21 7.53 27.88
N SER A 18 -4.28 8.53 27.01
CA SER A 18 -4.69 8.43 25.61
C SER A 18 -3.66 9.08 24.69
N PRO A 19 -3.02 8.34 23.77
CA PRO A 19 -2.08 8.91 22.82
C PRO A 19 -2.81 9.79 21.80
N VAL A 20 -2.16 10.88 21.37
CA VAL A 20 -2.60 11.65 20.19
C VAL A 20 -2.22 10.84 18.95
N PHE A 21 -3.20 10.46 18.15
CA PHE A 21 -3.00 9.68 16.94
C PHE A 21 -2.49 10.58 15.81
N GLU A 22 -1.45 10.11 15.11
CA GLU A 22 -0.78 10.77 13.97
C GLU A 22 -0.11 12.13 14.21
N GLY A 23 0.14 12.52 15.46
CA GLY A 23 1.12 13.60 15.73
C GLY A 23 2.55 13.13 15.39
N TYR A 24 3.07 13.52 14.23
CA TYR A 24 4.49 13.37 13.91
C TYR A 24 5.22 14.67 14.22
N ARG A 25 6.20 14.60 15.13
CA ARG A 25 7.17 15.67 15.32
C ARG A 25 8.53 15.17 14.86
N GLY A 26 9.00 15.75 13.76
CA GLY A 26 10.37 15.64 13.30
C GLY A 26 11.23 16.69 14.02
N LEU A 27 12.40 16.26 14.48
CA LEU A 27 13.44 17.14 14.99
C LEU A 27 14.64 17.04 14.04
N ARG A 28 15.13 18.19 13.57
CA ARG A 28 16.39 18.30 12.84
C ARG A 28 17.44 18.87 13.79
N PHE A 29 18.57 18.19 13.89
CA PHE A 29 19.73 18.65 14.65
C PHE A 29 20.87 18.97 13.69
N ASP A 30 21.66 19.98 14.04
CA ASP A 30 22.88 20.32 13.32
C ASP A 30 24.03 19.32 13.62
N ALA A 31 25.19 19.59 13.04
CA ALA A 31 26.38 18.75 13.18
C ALA A 31 26.92 18.66 14.61
N ASP A 32 26.69 19.70 15.41
CA ASP A 32 27.12 19.80 16.81
C ASP A 32 26.04 19.23 17.77
N GLY A 33 24.93 18.72 17.22
CA GLY A 33 23.81 18.16 17.96
C GLY A 33 22.87 19.21 18.56
N GLN A 34 22.96 20.47 18.15
CA GLN A 34 22.01 21.50 18.54
C GLN A 34 20.72 21.37 17.72
N LEU A 35 19.59 21.67 18.35
CA LEU A 35 18.29 21.64 17.69
C LEU A 35 18.20 22.78 16.67
N GLU A 36 18.05 22.44 15.39
CA GLU A 36 17.96 23.40 14.28
C GLU A 36 16.49 23.66 13.90
N GLU A 37 15.68 22.60 13.83
CA GLU A 37 14.31 22.71 13.32
C GLU A 37 13.38 21.68 13.99
N ILE A 38 12.14 22.11 14.23
CA ILE A 38 11.03 21.24 14.60
C ILE A 38 10.04 21.31 13.44
N PHE A 39 9.73 20.17 12.83
CA PHE A 39 8.82 20.08 11.68
C PHE A 39 7.81 18.95 11.87
N GLY A 40 6.75 18.95 11.05
CA GLY A 40 5.62 18.02 11.16
C GLY A 40 4.37 18.66 11.75
N ASP A 41 3.25 17.95 11.61
CA ASP A 41 1.95 18.45 12.04
C ASP A 41 1.84 18.39 13.57
N HIS A 42 1.71 19.57 14.15
CA HIS A 42 1.30 19.72 15.54
C HIS A 42 -0.16 20.14 15.53
N ALA A 43 -1.02 19.26 16.00
CA ALA A 43 -2.32 19.70 16.46
C ALA A 43 -2.07 20.61 17.68
N PRO A 44 -2.51 21.89 17.68
CA PRO A 44 -2.52 22.66 18.91
C PRO A 44 -3.36 21.88 19.90
N MET A 45 -2.76 21.42 20.99
CA MET A 45 -3.50 20.76 22.06
C MET A 45 -4.32 21.84 22.77
N PRO A 46 -5.67 21.84 22.68
CA PRO A 46 -6.46 22.62 23.59
C PRO A 46 -6.14 22.12 25.01
N GLY A 47 -6.07 23.02 25.98
CA GLY A 47 -5.55 22.77 27.34
C GLY A 47 -6.00 21.45 27.98
N GLU A 48 -6.95 21.50 28.91
CA GLU A 48 -7.51 20.28 29.50
C GLU A 48 -8.59 19.72 28.56
N VAL A 49 -8.42 18.49 28.09
CA VAL A 49 -9.38 17.81 27.21
C VAL A 49 -10.12 16.76 28.01
N THR A 50 -11.44 16.92 28.14
CA THR A 50 -12.31 15.90 28.73
C THR A 50 -12.29 14.65 27.86
N ALA A 51 -11.78 13.54 28.39
CA ALA A 51 -11.63 12.27 27.69
C ALA A 51 -12.77 11.29 28.02
N GLU A 52 -14.00 11.78 28.14
CA GLU A 52 -15.18 10.95 28.40
C GLU A 52 -15.85 10.57 27.06
N PRO A 53 -15.78 9.29 26.65
CA PRO A 53 -16.44 8.86 25.42
C PRO A 53 -17.96 8.74 25.64
N ALA A 54 -18.72 9.29 24.70
CA ALA A 54 -20.18 9.17 24.58
C ALA A 54 -20.64 7.77 24.14
N ILE A 55 -19.76 6.97 23.54
CA ILE A 55 -20.03 5.56 23.20
C ILE A 55 -18.99 4.63 23.82
N THR A 56 -19.46 3.45 24.19
CA THR A 56 -18.64 2.33 24.65
C THR A 56 -17.75 1.78 23.53
N LYS A 57 -16.71 1.03 23.91
CA LYS A 57 -15.89 0.30 22.94
C LYS A 57 -16.71 -0.71 22.13
N GLU A 58 -17.76 -1.30 22.72
CA GLU A 58 -18.66 -2.24 22.05
C GLU A 58 -19.46 -1.58 20.94
N GLU A 59 -20.01 -0.39 21.19
CA GLU A 59 -20.72 0.43 20.21
C GLU A 59 -19.78 0.90 19.09
N ALA A 60 -18.54 1.29 19.43
CA ALA A 60 -17.53 1.63 18.44
C ALA A 60 -17.19 0.45 17.52
N PHE A 61 -17.03 -0.77 18.06
CA PHE A 61 -16.87 -1.97 17.23
C PHE A 61 -18.09 -2.23 16.35
N ALA A 62 -19.31 -2.01 16.84
CA ALA A 62 -20.52 -2.18 16.05
C ALA A 62 -20.56 -1.20 14.86
N ALA A 63 -20.24 0.08 15.09
CA ALA A 63 -20.12 1.09 14.06
C ALA A 63 -19.04 0.74 13.02
N ALA A 64 -17.86 0.32 13.49
CA ALA A 64 -16.78 -0.10 12.61
C ALA A 64 -17.19 -1.32 11.77
N PHE A 65 -17.77 -2.36 12.37
CA PHE A 65 -18.26 -3.54 11.64
C PHE A 65 -19.33 -3.21 10.60
N ALA A 66 -20.27 -2.31 10.94
CA ALA A 66 -21.26 -1.85 9.98
C ALA A 66 -20.62 -1.11 8.79
N HIS A 67 -19.55 -0.34 9.05
CA HIS A 67 -18.83 0.40 8.00
C HIS A 67 -18.03 -0.51 7.07
N VAL A 68 -17.28 -1.49 7.59
CA VAL A 68 -16.42 -2.32 6.73
C VAL A 68 -17.21 -3.34 5.91
N ALA A 69 -18.51 -3.52 6.16
CA ALA A 69 -19.47 -4.30 5.36
C ALA A 69 -19.03 -5.74 4.98
N ALA A 70 -17.98 -6.27 5.60
CA ALA A 70 -17.26 -7.43 5.08
C ALA A 70 -16.92 -8.41 6.20
N LEU A 71 -17.45 -9.62 6.02
CA LEU A 71 -16.97 -10.88 6.58
C LEU A 71 -16.99 -10.98 8.12
N PRO A 72 -16.91 -12.21 8.67
CA PRO A 72 -16.67 -12.37 10.09
C PRO A 72 -15.35 -11.70 10.45
N LEU A 73 -15.41 -10.61 11.21
CA LEU A 73 -14.25 -9.90 11.73
C LEU A 73 -13.99 -10.35 13.18
N LYS A 74 -12.73 -10.52 13.53
CA LYS A 74 -12.27 -10.77 14.89
C LYS A 74 -11.76 -9.46 15.50
N ARG A 75 -12.32 -9.08 16.66
CA ARG A 75 -11.83 -7.95 17.47
C ARG A 75 -10.43 -8.27 18.00
N ARG A 76 -9.47 -7.33 17.87
CA ARG A 76 -8.16 -7.46 18.52
C ARG A 76 -8.01 -6.53 19.71
N CYS A 77 -8.07 -5.23 19.46
CA CYS A 77 -7.84 -4.22 20.48
C CYS A 77 -8.68 -2.97 20.21
N ALA A 78 -8.91 -2.21 21.26
CA ALA A 78 -9.54 -0.90 21.22
C ALA A 78 -8.80 0.00 22.21
N ARG A 79 -8.46 1.21 21.79
CA ARG A 79 -7.85 2.23 22.66
C ARG A 79 -8.46 3.60 22.38
N LEU A 80 -8.60 4.41 23.42
CA LEU A 80 -9.09 5.77 23.29
C LEU A 80 -7.95 6.70 22.88
N VAL A 81 -8.14 7.47 21.82
CA VAL A 81 -7.15 8.37 21.22
C VAL A 81 -7.72 9.75 20.96
N LEU A 82 -6.86 10.76 20.93
CA LEU A 82 -7.20 12.05 20.34
C LEU A 82 -6.73 12.04 18.89
N PHE A 83 -7.66 12.12 17.94
CA PHE A 83 -7.40 12.11 16.51
C PHE A 83 -7.44 13.53 15.96
N TYR A 84 -6.38 13.96 15.29
CA TYR A 84 -6.37 15.26 14.64
C TYR A 84 -7.05 15.17 13.27
N HIS A 85 -8.23 15.76 13.17
CA HIS A 85 -8.99 15.90 11.94
C HIS A 85 -9.11 17.39 11.64
N HIS A 86 -8.14 17.92 10.89
CA HIS A 86 -7.94 19.35 10.68
C HIS A 86 -9.26 20.12 10.45
N PRO A 87 -9.48 21.25 11.14
CA PRO A 87 -8.60 21.92 12.09
C PRO A 87 -8.78 21.47 13.56
N ARG A 88 -9.48 20.36 13.83
CA ARG A 88 -9.93 19.98 15.18
C ARG A 88 -9.29 18.70 15.70
N LEU A 89 -9.22 18.57 17.02
CA LEU A 89 -8.98 17.30 17.70
C LEU A 89 -10.31 16.66 18.07
N ARG A 90 -10.47 15.37 17.74
CA ARG A 90 -11.66 14.58 18.03
C ARG A 90 -11.27 13.41 18.93
N LEU A 91 -12.08 13.12 19.93
CA LEU A 91 -11.91 11.91 20.75
C LEU A 91 -12.41 10.71 19.94
N GLY A 92 -11.61 9.66 19.81
CA GLY A 92 -11.98 8.48 19.03
C GLY A 92 -11.51 7.17 19.65
N TRP A 93 -12.20 6.10 19.30
CA TRP A 93 -11.77 4.72 19.53
C TRP A 93 -10.93 4.25 18.34
N ASP A 94 -9.63 4.04 18.54
CA ASP A 94 -8.75 3.38 17.60
C ASP A 94 -8.85 1.87 17.76
N LEU A 95 -9.34 1.21 16.72
CA LEU A 95 -9.70 -0.20 16.68
C LEU A 95 -8.82 -0.93 15.66
N GLU A 96 -8.25 -2.05 16.07
CA GLU A 96 -7.64 -3.00 15.13
C GLU A 96 -8.57 -4.21 14.93
N LEU A 97 -8.92 -4.44 13.67
CA LEU A 97 -9.80 -5.52 13.23
C LEU A 97 -8.99 -6.52 12.40
N SER A 98 -9.35 -7.79 12.45
CA SER A 98 -8.82 -8.80 11.52
C SER A 98 -9.95 -9.56 10.86
N LEU A 99 -9.84 -9.82 9.56
CA LEU A 99 -10.75 -10.75 8.89
C LEU A 99 -10.54 -12.17 9.46
N ALA A 100 -11.62 -12.96 9.60
CA ALA A 100 -11.57 -14.28 10.25
C ALA A 100 -10.59 -15.26 9.58
N ARG A 101 -10.27 -15.05 8.31
CA ARG A 101 -9.33 -15.87 7.55
C ARG A 101 -7.89 -15.32 7.53
N GLY A 102 -7.63 -14.23 8.26
CA GLY A 102 -6.32 -13.57 8.24
C GLY A 102 -6.02 -12.80 6.95
N GLU A 103 -7.02 -12.64 6.08
CA GLU A 103 -6.91 -12.03 4.75
C GLU A 103 -6.63 -10.51 4.81
N ASP A 104 -7.01 -9.85 5.91
CA ASP A 104 -6.72 -8.43 6.13
C ASP A 104 -6.65 -8.09 7.62
N GLN A 105 -5.91 -7.03 7.92
CA GLN A 105 -5.90 -6.33 9.18
C GLN A 105 -6.26 -4.88 8.88
N ILE A 106 -7.24 -4.33 9.59
CA ILE A 106 -7.75 -2.99 9.30
C ILE A 106 -7.68 -2.17 10.59
N GLN A 107 -7.23 -0.94 10.46
CA GLN A 107 -7.28 0.07 11.52
C GLN A 107 -8.42 1.03 11.25
N VAL A 108 -9.29 1.21 12.23
CA VAL A 108 -10.45 2.11 12.15
C VAL A 108 -10.46 3.02 13.37
N ILE A 109 -10.62 4.33 13.16
CA ILE A 109 -10.90 5.27 14.25
C ILE A 109 -12.36 5.69 14.17
N VAL A 110 -13.10 5.43 15.24
CA VAL A 110 -14.52 5.78 15.37
C VAL A 110 -14.65 6.95 16.34
N ASP A 111 -15.40 7.99 15.96
CA ASP A 111 -15.66 9.11 16.84
C ASP A 111 -16.39 8.65 18.11
N ALA A 112 -15.86 9.10 19.24
CA ALA A 112 -16.32 8.71 20.56
C ALA A 112 -17.04 9.85 21.29
N ALA A 113 -17.27 11.02 20.70
CA ALA A 113 -17.82 12.18 21.40
C ALA A 113 -18.73 13.07 20.54
N GLU A 114 -18.20 13.78 19.54
CA GLU A 114 -18.94 14.83 18.82
C GLU A 114 -20.01 14.26 17.89
N ASN A 115 -19.69 13.16 17.19
CA ASN A 115 -20.63 12.44 16.32
C ASN A 115 -20.47 10.93 16.54
N PRO A 116 -20.98 10.40 17.67
CA PRO A 116 -20.65 9.06 18.11
C PRO A 116 -20.99 8.01 17.05
N GLY A 117 -20.00 7.18 16.70
CA GLY A 117 -20.14 6.14 15.68
C GLY A 117 -19.73 6.56 14.26
N GLU A 118 -19.43 7.84 14.02
CA GLU A 118 -18.84 8.29 12.76
C GLU A 118 -17.44 7.69 12.56
N ILE A 119 -17.09 7.27 11.35
CA ILE A 119 -15.74 6.77 11.03
C ILE A 119 -14.84 7.95 10.66
N LEU A 120 -13.84 8.21 11.50
CA LEU A 120 -12.86 9.29 11.31
C LEU A 120 -11.69 8.89 10.43
N TYR A 121 -11.35 7.60 10.46
CA TYR A 121 -10.21 7.03 9.76
C TYR A 121 -10.43 5.55 9.50
N CYS A 122 -10.02 5.06 8.34
CA CYS A 122 -10.04 3.64 8.02
C CYS A 122 -8.89 3.33 7.04
N ARG A 123 -8.03 2.37 7.38
CA ARG A 123 -6.99 1.86 6.47
C ARG A 123 -6.74 0.37 6.65
N SER A 124 -6.29 -0.29 5.60
CA SER A 124 -5.64 -1.60 5.73
C SER A 124 -4.25 -1.44 6.37
N LEU A 125 -3.89 -2.39 7.22
CA LEU A 125 -2.60 -2.56 7.88
C LEU A 125 -1.76 -3.66 7.20
N LEU A 126 -2.35 -4.50 6.35
CA LEU A 126 -1.56 -5.39 5.52
C LEU A 126 -0.98 -4.60 4.35
N ALA A 127 0.34 -4.65 4.21
CA ALA A 127 0.98 -4.43 2.91
C ALA A 127 0.45 -5.54 2.00
N THR A 128 -0.38 -5.16 1.04
CA THR A 128 -1.33 -5.99 0.30
C THR A 128 -0.77 -7.37 -0.10
N ALA A 129 -1.46 -8.45 0.29
CA ALA A 129 -1.41 -9.72 -0.41
C ALA A 129 -2.71 -9.82 -1.24
N VAL A 130 -2.67 -9.35 -2.50
CA VAL A 130 -3.80 -9.58 -3.42
C VAL A 130 -3.83 -11.07 -3.74
N HIS A 131 -4.92 -11.75 -3.43
CA HIS A 131 -5.18 -13.09 -3.93
C HIS A 131 -6.28 -12.98 -5.00
N ALA A 132 -5.89 -13.11 -6.27
CA ALA A 132 -6.81 -13.04 -7.41
C ALA A 132 -6.84 -14.39 -8.12
N TRP A 133 -8.03 -14.95 -8.35
CA TRP A 133 -8.20 -16.04 -9.31
C TRP A 133 -8.25 -15.44 -10.70
N VAL A 134 -7.16 -15.56 -11.43
CA VAL A 134 -7.08 -15.10 -12.82
C VAL A 134 -7.41 -16.27 -13.73
N TYR A 135 -8.35 -16.07 -14.64
CA TYR A 135 -8.74 -17.06 -15.65
C TYR A 135 -8.21 -16.64 -17.02
N ARG A 136 -7.85 -17.62 -17.86
CA ARG A 136 -7.30 -17.35 -19.19
C ARG A 136 -8.26 -16.57 -20.10
N THR A 137 -9.56 -16.75 -19.90
CA THR A 137 -10.65 -16.22 -20.73
C THR A 137 -11.87 -15.90 -19.87
N ASN A 138 -12.82 -15.12 -20.40
CA ASN A 138 -14.05 -14.77 -19.72
C ASN A 138 -14.81 -16.06 -19.31
N PRO A 139 -15.08 -16.28 -18.00
CA PRO A 139 -15.74 -17.49 -17.52
C PRO A 139 -17.22 -17.60 -17.92
N GLY A 140 -17.82 -16.55 -18.49
CA GLY A 140 -19.15 -16.59 -19.10
C GLY A 140 -19.15 -17.07 -20.56
N GLU A 141 -17.98 -17.11 -21.22
CA GLU A 141 -17.83 -17.44 -22.64
C GLU A 141 -17.07 -18.75 -22.88
N SER A 142 -16.39 -19.27 -21.84
CA SER A 142 -15.51 -20.43 -21.95
C SER A 142 -15.32 -21.13 -20.61
N GLU A 143 -14.77 -22.34 -20.65
CA GLU A 143 -14.43 -23.11 -19.46
C GLU A 143 -13.42 -22.35 -18.59
N ARG A 144 -13.60 -22.42 -17.26
CA ARG A 144 -12.72 -21.77 -16.29
C ARG A 144 -11.38 -22.48 -16.24
N VAL A 145 -10.40 -21.94 -16.98
CA VAL A 145 -9.00 -22.34 -16.88
C VAL A 145 -8.27 -21.33 -16.00
N GLU A 146 -8.06 -21.70 -14.75
CA GLU A 146 -7.23 -20.94 -13.81
C GLU A 146 -5.79 -20.90 -14.32
N ILE A 147 -5.14 -19.75 -14.22
CA ILE A 147 -3.74 -19.58 -14.57
C ILE A 147 -2.92 -19.31 -13.31
N GLU A 148 -1.70 -19.82 -13.29
CA GLU A 148 -0.75 -19.53 -12.22
C GLU A 148 -0.44 -18.03 -12.18
N TRP A 149 -0.51 -17.46 -10.98
CA TRP A 149 -0.40 -16.03 -10.73
C TRP A 149 0.45 -15.76 -9.48
N PRO A 150 1.34 -14.76 -9.50
CA PRO A 150 1.72 -13.94 -10.65
C PRO A 150 2.50 -14.75 -11.70
N ARG A 151 2.38 -14.36 -12.98
CA ARG A 151 3.22 -14.95 -14.04
C ARG A 151 4.64 -14.41 -13.92
N ASP A 152 5.61 -15.14 -14.46
CA ASP A 152 6.96 -14.61 -14.64
C ASP A 152 6.93 -13.31 -15.46
N TRP A 153 7.26 -12.20 -14.79
CA TRP A 153 7.33 -10.88 -15.41
C TRP A 153 8.55 -10.71 -16.33
N VAL A 154 9.57 -11.55 -16.15
CA VAL A 154 10.90 -11.39 -16.73
C VAL A 154 11.13 -12.43 -17.83
N ASP A 155 11.50 -11.97 -19.03
CA ASP A 155 11.96 -12.76 -20.17
C ASP A 155 13.48 -12.95 -20.04
N GLY A 156 13.90 -14.00 -19.32
CA GLY A 156 15.30 -14.31 -19.05
C GLY A 156 15.84 -13.60 -17.80
N ASP A 157 16.99 -12.94 -17.92
CA ASP A 157 17.74 -12.32 -16.80
C ASP A 157 17.74 -10.79 -16.82
N ALA A 158 16.92 -10.14 -17.66
CA ALA A 158 16.95 -8.69 -17.85
C ALA A 158 15.60 -8.04 -17.56
N LEU A 159 15.54 -6.75 -17.19
CA LEU A 159 14.29 -5.96 -16.98
C LEU A 159 13.46 -5.77 -18.27
N ARG A 160 13.02 -6.88 -18.84
CA ARG A 160 12.31 -7.03 -20.09
C ARG A 160 11.30 -8.15 -19.86
N GLY A 161 10.03 -7.83 -20.08
CA GLY A 161 8.91 -8.75 -19.98
C GLY A 161 8.06 -8.78 -21.24
N ASN A 162 6.90 -9.40 -21.11
CA ASN A 162 5.91 -9.45 -22.17
C ASN A 162 5.22 -8.08 -22.37
N ASN A 163 4.95 -7.37 -21.28
CA ASN A 163 4.23 -6.10 -21.22
C ASN A 163 5.12 -4.86 -21.03
N ALA A 164 6.27 -5.00 -20.35
CA ALA A 164 7.16 -3.89 -20.04
C ALA A 164 8.59 -4.14 -20.50
N ARG A 165 9.32 -3.06 -20.81
CA ARG A 165 10.77 -3.06 -21.01
C ARG A 165 11.34 -1.80 -20.37
N CYS A 166 12.27 -1.96 -19.45
CA CYS A 166 12.89 -0.85 -18.75
C CYS A 166 14.40 -0.82 -19.02
N HIS A 167 14.93 0.36 -19.30
CA HIS A 167 16.35 0.63 -19.56
C HIS A 167 16.64 2.08 -19.16
N PHE A 168 17.91 2.40 -18.96
CA PHE A 168 18.33 3.79 -18.69
C PHE A 168 18.18 4.64 -19.95
N ALA A 169 17.90 5.94 -19.79
CA ALA A 169 17.70 6.85 -20.93
C ALA A 169 18.93 6.92 -21.86
N ASN A 170 20.13 6.68 -21.31
CA ASN A 170 21.40 6.66 -22.02
C ASN A 170 21.90 5.24 -22.37
N ALA A 171 21.13 4.19 -22.08
CA ALA A 171 21.54 2.81 -22.31
C ALA A 171 20.56 2.07 -23.23
N THR A 172 21.10 1.34 -24.21
CA THR A 172 20.31 0.46 -25.08
C THR A 172 20.04 -0.92 -24.45
N SER A 173 20.67 -1.22 -23.31
CA SER A 173 20.53 -2.49 -22.58
C SER A 173 19.80 -2.30 -21.25
N SER A 174 18.90 -3.23 -20.95
CA SER A 174 18.23 -3.35 -19.65
C SER A 174 19.21 -3.81 -18.57
N LEU A 175 18.94 -3.43 -17.32
CA LEU A 175 19.63 -3.97 -16.14
C LEU A 175 19.46 -5.50 -16.11
N ARG A 176 20.53 -6.23 -15.81
CA ARG A 176 20.51 -7.68 -15.62
C ARG A 176 20.41 -8.04 -14.14
N GLY A 177 19.67 -9.10 -13.85
CA GLY A 177 19.56 -9.70 -12.54
C GLY A 177 20.33 -11.01 -12.46
N GLU A 178 20.45 -11.53 -11.25
CA GLU A 178 21.11 -12.78 -10.96
C GLU A 178 20.07 -13.89 -10.77
N PRO A 179 20.32 -15.12 -11.25
CA PRO A 179 19.50 -16.26 -10.90
C PRO A 179 19.42 -16.46 -9.39
N SER A 180 18.23 -16.82 -8.90
CA SER A 180 17.93 -17.11 -7.51
C SER A 180 17.06 -18.36 -7.42
N ALA A 181 16.85 -18.88 -6.21
CA ALA A 181 16.01 -20.06 -6.00
C ALA A 181 14.55 -19.88 -6.46
N THR A 182 14.06 -18.63 -6.56
CA THR A 182 12.66 -18.31 -6.86
C THR A 182 12.49 -17.49 -8.15
N GLY A 183 13.50 -17.46 -9.03
CA GLY A 183 13.49 -16.67 -10.26
C GLY A 183 14.71 -15.76 -10.37
N VAL A 184 14.52 -14.51 -10.83
CA VAL A 184 15.62 -13.55 -11.03
C VAL A 184 15.60 -12.46 -9.96
N ARG A 185 16.74 -12.22 -9.32
CA ARG A 185 16.92 -11.14 -8.35
C ARG A 185 17.66 -9.97 -9.00
N PHE A 186 17.05 -8.79 -8.96
CA PHE A 186 17.72 -7.54 -9.29
C PHE A 186 18.21 -6.90 -7.98
N ALA A 187 19.52 -6.68 -7.86
CA ALA A 187 20.14 -6.08 -6.68
C ALA A 187 20.90 -4.81 -7.09
N PRO A 188 20.19 -3.66 -7.23
CA PRO A 188 20.82 -2.37 -7.49
C PRO A 188 21.97 -2.10 -6.53
N ALA A 189 23.08 -1.56 -7.04
CA ALA A 189 24.24 -1.26 -6.21
C ALA A 189 23.94 -0.20 -5.14
N GLU A 190 23.06 0.76 -5.47
CA GLU A 190 22.60 1.83 -4.59
C GLU A 190 21.08 1.77 -4.38
N PRO A 191 20.57 1.62 -3.14
CA PRO A 191 19.14 1.49 -2.86
C PRO A 191 18.28 2.71 -3.23
N LEU A 192 18.89 3.85 -3.51
CA LEU A 192 18.21 5.08 -3.94
C LEU A 192 18.76 5.60 -5.28
N GLY A 193 19.62 4.83 -5.94
CA GLY A 193 20.22 5.19 -7.22
C GLY A 193 19.31 4.88 -8.42
N GLU A 194 19.76 5.30 -9.60
CA GLU A 194 19.00 5.15 -10.85
C GLU A 194 18.63 3.69 -11.15
N GLU A 195 19.51 2.73 -10.83
CA GLU A 195 19.23 1.30 -11.03
C GLU A 195 17.99 0.86 -10.24
N GLN A 196 17.83 1.34 -9.00
CA GLN A 196 16.65 1.04 -8.19
C GLN A 196 15.39 1.66 -8.80
N TRP A 197 15.48 2.86 -9.36
CA TRP A 197 14.33 3.50 -10.02
C TRP A 197 13.86 2.71 -11.23
N VAL A 198 14.79 2.20 -12.04
CA VAL A 198 14.46 1.36 -13.22
C VAL A 198 13.84 0.03 -12.79
N VAL A 199 14.34 -0.62 -11.73
CA VAL A 199 13.73 -1.83 -11.14
C VAL A 199 12.32 -1.56 -10.63
N ASN A 200 12.12 -0.46 -9.87
CA ASN A 200 10.83 -0.08 -9.33
C ASN A 200 9.81 0.23 -10.45
N ALA A 201 10.24 0.97 -11.47
CA ALA A 201 9.41 1.29 -12.63
C ALA A 201 8.97 0.02 -13.38
N PHE A 202 9.88 -0.95 -13.53
CA PHE A 202 9.57 -2.24 -14.14
C PHE A 202 8.58 -3.04 -13.29
N GLY A 203 8.81 -3.16 -11.98
CA GLY A 203 7.90 -3.83 -11.05
C GLY A 203 6.49 -3.23 -11.09
N TRP A 204 6.40 -1.91 -10.96
CA TRP A 204 5.13 -1.18 -11.00
C TRP A 204 4.38 -1.36 -12.32
N ALA A 205 5.07 -1.32 -13.46
CA ALA A 205 4.44 -1.54 -14.76
C ALA A 205 3.86 -2.96 -14.90
N ASN A 206 4.51 -3.97 -14.30
CA ASN A 206 3.99 -5.33 -14.26
C ASN A 206 2.81 -5.45 -13.30
N GLU A 207 2.90 -4.90 -12.09
CA GLU A 207 1.79 -4.90 -11.13
C GLU A 207 0.53 -4.22 -11.69
N LEU A 208 0.68 -3.05 -12.35
CA LEU A 208 -0.45 -2.37 -12.98
C LEU A 208 -1.03 -3.17 -14.14
N HIS A 209 -0.18 -3.73 -14.99
CA HIS A 209 -0.62 -4.62 -16.07
C HIS A 209 -1.46 -5.77 -15.51
N ASP A 210 -0.99 -6.36 -14.44
CA ASP A 210 -1.60 -7.50 -13.76
C ASP A 210 -2.92 -7.12 -13.08
N PHE A 211 -2.97 -5.95 -12.46
CA PHE A 211 -4.20 -5.34 -11.95
C PHE A 211 -5.24 -5.13 -13.06
N PHE A 212 -4.85 -4.54 -14.20
CA PHE A 212 -5.78 -4.33 -15.32
C PHE A 212 -6.28 -5.64 -15.90
N ALA A 213 -5.41 -6.65 -16.04
CA ALA A 213 -5.82 -8.00 -16.45
C ALA A 213 -6.85 -8.60 -15.49
N ALA A 214 -6.64 -8.48 -14.18
CA ALA A 214 -7.59 -8.95 -13.15
C ALA A 214 -8.94 -8.20 -13.20
N ARG A 215 -8.97 -6.98 -13.73
CA ARG A 215 -10.20 -6.20 -13.97
C ARG A 215 -10.89 -6.54 -15.30
N GLY A 216 -10.35 -7.47 -16.07
CA GLY A 216 -10.91 -7.91 -17.35
C GLY A 216 -10.38 -7.15 -18.57
N PHE A 217 -9.35 -6.29 -18.41
CA PHE A 217 -8.66 -5.69 -19.55
C PHE A 217 -7.67 -6.69 -20.14
N GLY A 218 -8.09 -7.35 -21.22
CA GLY A 218 -7.28 -8.28 -21.98
C GLY A 218 -6.60 -7.61 -23.19
N GLU A 219 -5.95 -8.44 -24.00
CA GLU A 219 -5.23 -7.99 -25.20
C GLU A 219 -6.17 -7.39 -26.26
N SER A 220 -7.44 -7.81 -26.30
CA SER A 220 -8.47 -7.25 -27.18
C SER A 220 -8.80 -5.80 -26.84
N GLU A 221 -8.72 -5.45 -25.56
CA GLU A 221 -8.93 -4.10 -25.03
C GLU A 221 -7.64 -3.25 -25.09
N GLY A 222 -6.57 -3.78 -25.70
CA GLY A 222 -5.30 -3.09 -25.84
C GLY A 222 -4.36 -3.28 -24.64
N ASN A 223 -4.60 -4.27 -23.78
CA ASN A 223 -3.64 -4.59 -22.72
C ASN A 223 -2.29 -5.00 -23.36
N LEU A 224 -1.23 -4.30 -22.96
CA LEU A 224 0.00 -4.01 -23.73
C LEU A 224 1.00 -5.18 -23.77
N GLN A 225 0.53 -6.41 -23.93
CA GLN A 225 1.41 -7.57 -24.11
C GLN A 225 1.94 -7.66 -25.55
N LYS A 226 3.17 -8.12 -25.73
CA LYS A 226 3.61 -8.56 -27.06
C LYS A 226 2.71 -9.69 -27.51
N ARG A 227 2.00 -9.50 -28.62
CA ARG A 227 1.33 -10.61 -29.30
C ARG A 227 2.38 -11.67 -29.63
N THR A 228 2.20 -12.88 -29.12
CA THR A 228 2.94 -14.04 -29.60
C THR A 228 2.63 -14.25 -31.09
N ALA A 229 3.58 -14.81 -31.84
CA ALA A 229 3.45 -15.03 -33.28
C ALA A 229 2.19 -15.86 -33.61
N GLU A 230 1.83 -16.82 -32.75
CA GLU A 230 0.61 -17.62 -32.86
C GLU A 230 -0.67 -16.78 -32.74
N LYS A 231 -0.73 -15.81 -31.80
CA LYS A 231 -1.87 -14.89 -31.66
C LYS A 231 -1.96 -13.89 -32.81
N LYS A 232 -0.81 -13.48 -33.35
CA LYS A 232 -0.77 -12.64 -34.56
C LYS A 232 -1.28 -13.40 -35.80
N ALA A 233 -0.96 -14.69 -35.91
CA ALA A 233 -1.47 -15.57 -36.96
C ALA A 233 -2.97 -15.84 -36.82
N ALA A 234 -3.46 -16.13 -35.60
CA ALA A 234 -4.89 -16.37 -35.33
C ALA A 234 -5.77 -15.14 -35.59
N ALA A 235 -5.29 -13.94 -35.25
CA ALA A 235 -6.00 -12.70 -35.57
C ALA A 235 -6.05 -12.41 -37.08
N ALA A 236 -5.03 -12.83 -37.84
CA ALA A 236 -4.98 -12.66 -39.29
C ALA A 236 -5.90 -13.64 -40.03
N THR A 237 -6.22 -14.80 -39.44
CA THR A 237 -7.20 -15.76 -39.99
C THR A 237 -8.63 -15.50 -39.55
N SER A 238 -8.87 -14.73 -38.49
CA SER A 238 -10.22 -14.38 -38.00
C SER A 238 -10.85 -13.15 -38.67
N SER A 239 -10.15 -12.51 -39.61
CA SER A 239 -10.67 -11.39 -40.41
C SER A 239 -11.05 -11.84 -41.83
N TRP A 240 -12.07 -12.70 -41.94
CA TRP A 240 -12.84 -12.99 -43.16
C TRP A 240 -14.27 -13.38 -42.78
#